data_AF-A0A7S1B6I7-F1
#
_entry.id   AF-A0A7S1B6I7-F1
#
_cell.length_a   1.000
_cell.length_b   1.000
_cell.length_c   1.000
_cell.angle_alpha   90.00
_cell.angle_beta   90.00
_cell.angle_gamma   90.00
#
_symmetry.space_group_name_H-M   'P 1'
#
loop_
_entity.id
_entity.type
_entity.pdbx_description
1 polymer ?
#
loop_
_entity_poly.entity_id
_entity_poly.type
_entity_poly.pdbx_seq_one_letter_code
_entity_poly.pdbx_strand_id
1 'polypeptide(L)'
;FLQDRMEFLGIFEGTKQYGSDIEILNKAEIFREGIWNKKLKQQGILKKRTKLIAIMFMINQSLLETQQVLSPESKFEHANAFIFLGTIQQKFGLWLESFECYRQALSILQLLGLNSNHPSVVDTVKHLDRCQVLPLILLPESSPFCIRLKYSKQLLDYDYGPKGLPLDLISHPGKGIVRHSDFFGTQCWENFGVTFTGVGPKEGSAHVVRDGKYLRCAPGDETFTTYGPVLPTKPIVLNSAKEGNEKGEWILKEDGKVSSGLAPHLCMAMSPYTFCVFVHKDSANRLIFEKSAELKHSIGTGKSQNKKGVQLKFLSHPNYGLTPNKEFPVMDLGPIKFMLLYIGPAEEAVTARFSDNQELVLDDYGGMVFRGADNTLDNHNLVNATLDSRPGQQFQVNDEGSISPVKAPHLVLGIPEVGYPDEEINKTKLEANKLAVESYGLLSDVKVCVTPETNDKGVHDIDDATELFHKMIFKNI
;
A
#
# COMPACT_ATOMS: atom_id res chain seq x y z
N PHE A 1 26.48 -11.96 -23.19
CA PHE A 1 25.47 -12.06 -24.26
C PHE A 1 24.20 -11.25 -23.97
N LEU A 2 23.36 -11.61 -23.00
CA LEU A 2 22.13 -10.83 -22.69
C LEU A 2 22.44 -9.44 -22.14
N GLN A 3 23.43 -9.32 -21.25
CA GLN A 3 23.97 -8.04 -20.78
C GLN A 3 24.46 -7.20 -21.97
N ASP A 4 25.38 -7.75 -22.78
CA ASP A 4 25.87 -7.09 -24.00
C ASP A 4 24.73 -6.67 -24.93
N ARG A 5 23.62 -7.41 -24.96
CA ARG A 5 22.44 -7.11 -25.79
C ARG A 5 21.57 -6.00 -25.20
N MET A 6 21.43 -5.92 -23.88
CA MET A 6 20.74 -4.82 -23.19
C MET A 6 21.56 -3.52 -23.23
N GLU A 7 22.89 -3.64 -23.11
CA GLU A 7 23.85 -2.55 -23.26
C GLU A 7 23.90 -2.06 -24.72
N PHE A 8 23.94 -2.98 -25.68
CA PHE A 8 23.82 -2.70 -27.13
C PHE A 8 22.50 -2.02 -27.50
N LEU A 9 21.38 -2.42 -26.89
CA LEU A 9 20.08 -1.78 -27.10
C LEU A 9 19.95 -0.43 -26.38
N GLY A 10 20.98 0.01 -25.65
CA GLY A 10 20.99 1.27 -24.91
C GLY A 10 19.89 1.34 -23.86
N ILE A 11 19.44 0.21 -23.32
CA ILE A 11 18.31 0.17 -22.37
C ILE A 11 18.76 0.75 -21.02
N PHE A 12 19.99 0.44 -20.58
CA PHE A 12 20.55 0.97 -19.34
C PHE A 12 20.87 2.47 -19.46
N GLU A 13 21.63 2.88 -20.48
CA GLU A 13 21.85 4.28 -20.83
C GLU A 13 20.53 5.03 -21.04
N GLY A 14 19.55 4.43 -21.71
CA GLY A 14 18.24 5.00 -21.96
C GLY A 14 17.45 5.17 -20.66
N THR A 15 17.41 4.18 -19.79
CA THR A 15 16.74 4.28 -18.48
C THR A 15 17.38 5.37 -17.62
N LYS A 16 18.71 5.46 -17.63
CA LYS A 16 19.49 6.48 -16.92
C LYS A 16 19.29 7.87 -17.53
N GLN A 17 19.28 7.99 -18.85
CA GLN A 17 19.08 9.22 -19.61
C GLN A 17 17.64 9.73 -19.47
N TYR A 18 16.63 8.88 -19.68
CA TYR A 18 15.23 9.24 -19.47
C TYR A 18 14.92 9.52 -18.00
N GLY A 19 15.56 8.81 -17.07
CA GLY A 19 15.49 9.13 -15.65
C GLY A 19 16.08 10.50 -15.32
N SER A 20 17.24 10.83 -15.90
CA SER A 20 17.88 12.15 -15.79
C SER A 20 17.05 13.24 -16.45
N ASP A 21 16.48 13.00 -17.63
CA ASP A 21 15.59 13.92 -18.35
C ASP A 21 14.33 14.21 -17.54
N ILE A 22 13.75 13.21 -16.86
CA ILE A 22 12.61 13.38 -15.96
C ILE A 22 13.02 14.19 -14.72
N GLU A 23 14.20 13.95 -14.16
CA GLU A 23 14.72 14.72 -13.02
C GLU A 23 15.02 16.19 -13.40
N ILE A 24 15.60 16.42 -14.58
CA ILE A 24 15.86 17.74 -15.17
C ILE A 24 14.53 18.45 -15.43
N LEU A 25 13.52 17.76 -15.98
CA LEU A 25 12.19 18.33 -16.20
C LEU A 25 11.49 18.69 -14.89
N ASN A 26 11.63 17.89 -13.84
CA ASN A 26 11.07 18.16 -12.52
C ASN A 26 11.79 19.35 -11.83
N LYS A 27 13.13 19.43 -11.96
CA LYS A 27 13.92 20.59 -11.50
C LYS A 27 13.58 21.86 -12.29
N ALA A 28 13.32 21.73 -13.59
CA ALA A 28 12.86 22.82 -14.45
C ALA A 28 11.40 23.23 -14.17
N GLU A 29 10.56 22.31 -13.67
CA GLU A 29 9.17 22.53 -13.30
C GLU A 29 9.03 23.34 -11.99
N ILE A 30 9.93 23.13 -11.03
CA ILE A 30 10.08 23.99 -9.84
C ILE A 30 10.47 25.42 -10.22
N PHE A 31 11.05 25.64 -11.41
CA PHE A 31 11.56 26.94 -11.85
C PHE A 31 10.60 27.71 -12.79
N ARG A 32 9.48 27.14 -13.23
CA ARG A 32 8.57 27.79 -14.20
C ARG A 32 7.09 27.55 -13.91
N GLU A 33 6.54 28.35 -12.99
CA GLU A 33 5.09 28.54 -12.82
C GLU A 33 4.48 29.53 -13.83
N GLY A 34 5.30 30.24 -14.60
CA GLY A 34 4.82 31.22 -15.58
C GLY A 34 4.83 30.68 -17.00
N ILE A 35 3.63 30.47 -17.56
CA ILE A 35 3.34 30.34 -19.00
C ILE A 35 3.65 28.95 -19.59
N TRP A 36 2.60 28.22 -19.99
CA TRP A 36 2.44 27.39 -21.21
C TRP A 36 1.21 26.46 -21.08
N ASN A 37 0.55 26.18 -22.21
CA ASN A 37 -0.78 25.57 -22.33
C ASN A 37 -0.93 24.18 -21.65
N LYS A 38 -1.82 24.05 -20.65
CA LYS A 38 -2.08 22.82 -19.86
C LYS A 38 -2.37 21.56 -20.70
N LYS A 39 -3.05 21.71 -21.85
CA LYS A 39 -3.55 20.60 -22.67
C LYS A 39 -2.46 19.90 -23.51
N LEU A 40 -1.54 20.67 -24.09
CA LEU A 40 -0.35 20.16 -24.80
C LEU A 40 0.68 19.56 -23.82
N LYS A 41 0.80 20.15 -22.61
CA LYS A 41 1.69 19.68 -21.54
C LYS A 41 1.26 18.31 -21.01
N GLN A 42 -0.05 18.09 -20.79
CA GLN A 42 -0.60 16.80 -20.38
C GLN A 42 -0.44 15.71 -21.44
N GLN A 43 -0.62 16.02 -22.74
CA GLN A 43 -0.45 15.05 -23.82
C GLN A 43 1.01 14.61 -24.00
N GLY A 44 1.98 15.53 -23.89
CA GLY A 44 3.40 15.20 -23.96
C GLY A 44 3.89 14.37 -22.76
N ILE A 45 3.42 14.72 -21.55
CA ILE A 45 3.71 13.95 -20.32
C ILE A 45 3.05 12.58 -20.41
N LEU A 46 1.80 12.48 -20.88
CA LEU A 46 1.11 11.21 -21.04
C LEU A 46 1.79 10.33 -22.10
N LYS A 47 2.18 10.88 -23.26
CA LYS A 47 2.93 10.13 -24.30
C LYS A 47 4.28 9.64 -23.79
N LYS A 48 5.01 10.44 -23.01
CA LYS A 48 6.29 10.04 -22.38
C LYS A 48 6.08 9.03 -21.24
N ARG A 49 5.02 9.19 -20.45
CA ARG A 49 4.59 8.26 -19.38
C ARG A 49 4.21 6.90 -19.96
N THR A 50 3.41 6.86 -21.02
CA THR A 50 3.04 5.63 -21.73
C THR A 50 4.27 4.96 -22.35
N LYS A 51 5.21 5.72 -22.92
CA LYS A 51 6.48 5.18 -23.44
C LYS A 51 7.36 4.61 -22.33
N LEU A 52 7.47 5.29 -21.19
CA LEU A 52 8.23 4.81 -20.04
C LEU A 52 7.59 3.52 -19.47
N ILE A 53 6.28 3.52 -19.26
CA ILE A 53 5.53 2.34 -18.81
C ILE A 53 5.70 1.19 -19.81
N ALA A 54 5.62 1.44 -21.12
CA ALA A 54 5.81 0.41 -22.14
C ALA A 54 7.23 -0.14 -22.13
N ILE A 55 8.27 0.70 -22.12
CA ILE A 55 9.67 0.28 -22.02
C ILE A 55 9.88 -0.57 -20.76
N MET A 56 9.30 -0.15 -19.64
CA MET A 56 9.45 -0.83 -18.36
C MET A 56 8.64 -2.11 -18.25
N PHE A 57 7.50 -2.18 -18.93
CA PHE A 57 6.74 -3.41 -19.10
C PHE A 57 7.50 -4.40 -19.98
N MET A 58 8.11 -3.94 -21.07
CA MET A 58 8.97 -4.76 -21.92
C MET A 58 10.21 -5.27 -21.17
N ILE A 59 10.83 -4.42 -20.33
CA ILE A 59 11.89 -4.82 -19.42
C ILE A 59 11.35 -5.86 -18.44
N ASN A 60 10.27 -5.59 -17.71
CA ASN A 60 9.72 -6.52 -16.71
C ASN A 60 9.39 -7.90 -17.31
N GLN A 61 8.75 -7.95 -18.49
CA GLN A 61 8.48 -9.20 -19.21
C GLN A 61 9.77 -9.94 -19.59
N SER A 62 10.73 -9.23 -20.20
CA SER A 62 12.04 -9.78 -20.53
C SER A 62 12.80 -10.29 -19.29
N LEU A 63 12.59 -9.65 -18.13
CA LEU A 63 13.27 -9.98 -16.88
C LEU A 63 12.63 -11.16 -16.16
N LEU A 64 11.30 -11.25 -16.11
CA LEU A 64 10.59 -12.38 -15.52
C LEU A 64 10.92 -13.70 -16.21
N GLU A 65 11.09 -13.68 -17.54
CA GLU A 65 11.48 -14.86 -18.32
C GLU A 65 12.94 -15.29 -18.10
N THR A 66 13.80 -14.41 -17.56
CA THR A 66 15.26 -14.64 -17.50
C THR A 66 15.86 -14.60 -16.09
N GLN A 67 15.07 -14.41 -15.03
CA GLN A 67 15.54 -14.27 -13.65
C GLN A 67 16.50 -15.37 -13.16
N GLN A 68 16.41 -16.59 -13.69
CA GLN A 68 17.30 -17.70 -13.31
C GLN A 68 18.71 -17.59 -13.91
N VAL A 69 18.90 -16.85 -15.01
CA VAL A 69 20.15 -16.86 -15.81
C VAL A 69 21.00 -15.60 -15.60
N LEU A 70 20.44 -14.57 -14.97
CA LEU A 70 21.13 -13.28 -14.80
C LEU A 70 22.25 -13.33 -13.75
N SER A 71 23.34 -12.61 -14.04
CA SER A 71 24.42 -12.38 -13.07
C SER A 71 23.91 -11.62 -11.83
N PRO A 72 24.57 -11.77 -10.66
CA PRO A 72 24.22 -11.02 -9.46
C PRO A 72 24.17 -9.50 -9.67
N GLU A 73 25.12 -8.94 -10.42
CA GLU A 73 25.20 -7.51 -10.72
C GLU A 73 23.99 -7.06 -11.54
N SER A 74 23.60 -7.84 -12.56
CA SER A 74 22.43 -7.52 -13.38
C SER A 74 21.14 -7.54 -12.55
N LYS A 75 20.99 -8.53 -11.66
CA LYS A 75 19.85 -8.60 -10.73
C LYS A 75 19.82 -7.37 -9.81
N PHE A 76 20.97 -6.91 -9.33
CA PHE A 76 21.03 -5.72 -8.48
C PHE A 76 20.59 -4.46 -9.22
N GLU A 77 21.08 -4.27 -10.46
CA GLU A 77 20.63 -3.16 -11.31
C GLU A 77 19.13 -3.23 -11.63
N HIS A 78 18.56 -4.43 -11.80
CA HIS A 78 17.12 -4.59 -11.97
C HIS A 78 16.34 -4.15 -10.74
N ALA A 79 16.79 -4.50 -9.54
CA ALA A 79 16.17 -4.02 -8.32
C ALA A 79 16.20 -2.49 -8.25
N ASN A 80 17.34 -1.86 -8.57
CA ASN A 80 17.45 -0.40 -8.61
C ASN A 80 16.53 0.24 -9.65
N ALA A 81 16.37 -0.38 -10.83
CA ALA A 81 15.44 0.08 -11.85
C ALA A 81 13.99 0.04 -11.35
N PHE A 82 13.60 -1.01 -10.62
CA PHE A 82 12.30 -1.09 -9.96
C PHE A 82 12.12 -0.05 -8.84
N ILE A 83 13.14 0.21 -8.02
CA ILE A 83 13.07 1.29 -7.01
C ILE A 83 12.89 2.64 -7.70
N PHE A 84 13.65 2.87 -8.77
CA PHE A 84 13.56 4.11 -9.53
C PHE A 84 12.17 4.25 -10.17
N LEU A 85 11.66 3.19 -10.80
CA LEU A 85 10.32 3.15 -11.37
C LEU A 85 9.27 3.45 -10.32
N GLY A 86 9.34 2.74 -9.20
CA GLY A 86 8.42 2.92 -8.10
C GLY A 86 8.43 4.38 -7.66
N THR A 87 9.60 4.99 -7.55
CA THR A 87 9.73 6.40 -7.15
C THR A 87 9.15 7.38 -8.16
N ILE A 88 9.29 7.09 -9.45
CA ILE A 88 8.67 7.90 -10.51
C ILE A 88 7.14 7.73 -10.48
N GLN A 89 6.63 6.50 -10.38
CA GLN A 89 5.21 6.23 -10.22
C GLN A 89 4.63 6.90 -8.99
N GLN A 90 5.34 6.81 -7.86
CA GLN A 90 5.02 7.48 -6.61
C GLN A 90 4.84 8.99 -6.82
N LYS A 91 5.79 9.64 -7.51
CA LYS A 91 5.74 11.07 -7.85
C LYS A 91 4.56 11.43 -8.78
N PHE A 92 4.07 10.48 -9.57
CA PHE A 92 2.90 10.65 -10.44
C PHE A 92 1.57 10.25 -9.78
N GLY A 93 1.58 9.89 -8.49
CA GLY A 93 0.39 9.44 -7.77
C GLY A 93 -0.04 8.00 -8.10
N LEU A 94 0.80 7.23 -8.79
CA LEU A 94 0.58 5.82 -9.15
C LEU A 94 1.08 4.91 -8.02
N TRP A 95 0.43 4.99 -6.86
CA TRP A 95 0.92 4.36 -5.62
C TRP A 95 0.92 2.84 -5.67
N LEU A 96 -0.03 2.23 -6.40
CA LEU A 96 -0.10 0.79 -6.53
C LEU A 96 1.02 0.24 -7.41
N GLU A 97 1.21 0.82 -8.58
CA GLU A 97 2.31 0.45 -9.48
C GLU A 97 3.64 0.70 -8.77
N SER A 98 3.72 1.81 -8.03
CA SER A 98 4.86 2.14 -7.21
C SER A 98 5.15 1.07 -6.17
N PHE A 99 4.12 0.66 -5.41
CA PHE A 99 4.21 -0.41 -4.42
C PHE A 99 4.68 -1.71 -5.06
N GLU A 100 4.10 -2.09 -6.21
CA GLU A 100 4.47 -3.31 -6.92
C GLU A 100 5.91 -3.28 -7.41
N CYS A 101 6.39 -2.14 -7.91
CA CYS A 101 7.79 -1.98 -8.29
C CYS A 101 8.71 -2.13 -7.08
N TYR A 102 8.40 -1.48 -5.95
CA TYR A 102 9.20 -1.66 -4.74
C TYR A 102 9.15 -3.10 -4.20
N ARG A 103 8.01 -3.79 -4.32
CA ARG A 103 7.87 -5.19 -3.93
C ARG A 103 8.74 -6.10 -4.81
N GLN A 104 8.75 -5.88 -6.13
CA GLN A 104 9.61 -6.61 -7.06
C GLN A 104 11.09 -6.32 -6.80
N ALA A 105 11.47 -5.05 -6.56
CA ALA A 105 12.82 -4.70 -6.15
C ALA A 105 13.24 -5.44 -4.88
N LEU A 106 12.41 -5.43 -3.84
CA LEU A 106 12.70 -6.07 -2.57
C LEU A 106 12.90 -7.58 -2.73
N SER A 107 12.04 -8.24 -3.52
CA SER A 107 12.16 -9.67 -3.83
C SER A 107 13.49 -9.99 -4.51
N ILE A 108 13.93 -9.19 -5.47
CA ILE A 108 15.22 -9.39 -6.16
C ILE A 108 16.39 -9.19 -5.19
N LEU A 109 16.36 -8.15 -4.35
CA LEU A 109 17.40 -7.89 -3.35
C LEU A 109 17.50 -9.03 -2.32
N GLN A 110 16.37 -9.61 -1.91
CA GLN A 110 16.34 -10.77 -1.02
C GLN A 110 16.91 -12.03 -1.70
N LEU A 111 16.59 -12.28 -2.98
CA LEU A 111 17.16 -13.39 -3.76
C LEU A 111 18.67 -13.28 -3.95
N LEU A 112 19.22 -12.06 -3.92
CA LEU A 112 20.66 -11.81 -3.91
C LEU A 112 21.33 -12.08 -2.56
N GLY A 113 20.57 -12.45 -1.53
CA GLY A 113 21.08 -12.69 -0.18
C GLY A 113 21.48 -11.41 0.56
N LEU A 114 20.99 -10.24 0.13
CA LEU A 114 21.25 -8.99 0.83
C LEU A 114 20.49 -8.97 2.16
N ASN A 115 21.18 -8.58 3.23
CA ASN A 115 20.56 -8.48 4.55
C ASN A 115 19.66 -7.23 4.67
N SER A 116 18.82 -7.20 5.70
CA SER A 116 17.85 -6.14 5.98
C SER A 116 18.47 -4.75 6.22
N ASN A 117 19.77 -4.67 6.52
CA ASN A 117 20.48 -3.41 6.77
C ASN A 117 21.17 -2.86 5.52
N HIS A 118 21.12 -3.57 4.38
CA HIS A 118 21.70 -3.09 3.13
C HIS A 118 20.99 -1.80 2.66
N PRO A 119 21.71 -0.74 2.24
CA PRO A 119 21.10 0.55 1.88
C PRO A 119 19.93 0.44 0.89
N SER A 120 20.08 -0.35 -0.18
CA SER A 120 18.99 -0.54 -1.17
C SER A 120 17.76 -1.25 -0.59
N VAL A 121 17.93 -2.19 0.36
CA VAL A 121 16.81 -2.85 1.03
C VAL A 121 16.09 -1.85 1.93
N VAL A 122 16.84 -1.11 2.74
CA VAL A 122 16.32 -0.06 3.63
C VAL A 122 15.55 0.99 2.84
N ASP A 123 16.09 1.49 1.72
CA ASP A 123 15.41 2.49 0.90
C ASP A 123 14.16 1.93 0.22
N THR A 124 14.20 0.70 -0.28
CA THR A 124 13.01 0.04 -0.85
C THR A 124 11.89 -0.09 0.18
N VAL A 125 12.22 -0.51 1.41
CA VAL A 125 11.24 -0.65 2.51
C VAL A 125 10.66 0.72 2.89
N LYS A 126 11.49 1.76 3.04
CA LYS A 126 10.99 3.13 3.28
C LYS A 126 10.00 3.58 2.21
N HIS A 127 10.26 3.20 0.96
CA HIS A 127 9.42 3.52 -0.17
C HIS A 127 8.09 2.74 -0.16
N LEU A 128 8.10 1.46 0.24
CA LEU A 128 6.91 0.66 0.51
C LEU A 128 6.09 1.25 1.66
N ASP A 129 6.72 1.64 2.76
CA ASP A 129 6.05 2.26 3.92
C ASP A 129 5.34 3.56 3.54
N ARG A 130 5.94 4.34 2.63
CA ARG A 130 5.30 5.54 2.06
C ARG A 130 4.05 5.22 1.23
N CYS A 131 3.90 4.00 0.72
CA CYS A 131 2.71 3.56 0.01
C CYS A 131 1.61 3.02 0.93
N GLN A 132 1.91 2.79 2.22
CA GLN A 132 0.91 2.31 3.17
C GLN A 132 -0.10 3.41 3.54
N VAL A 133 -1.35 2.97 3.71
CA VAL A 133 -2.41 3.75 4.33
C VAL A 133 -2.51 3.30 5.78
N LEU A 134 -2.26 4.22 6.71
CA LEU A 134 -2.33 3.95 8.13
C LEU A 134 -3.72 4.31 8.67
N PRO A 135 -4.27 3.56 9.63
CA PRO A 135 -5.56 3.87 10.23
C PRO A 135 -5.63 5.30 10.76
N LEU A 136 -6.73 6.01 10.49
CA LEU A 136 -7.01 7.28 11.15
C LEU A 136 -7.80 6.99 12.44
N ILE A 137 -7.26 7.42 13.59
CA ILE A 137 -7.80 7.13 14.92
C ILE A 137 -7.92 8.41 15.76
N LEU A 138 -8.57 8.33 16.92
CA LEU A 138 -8.52 9.38 17.94
C LEU A 138 -7.41 9.14 18.94
N LEU A 139 -6.62 10.15 19.33
CA LEU A 139 -5.66 10.05 20.43
C LEU A 139 -5.72 11.30 21.31
N PRO A 140 -5.18 11.26 22.55
CA PRO A 140 -5.02 12.46 23.36
C PRO A 140 -4.27 13.55 22.59
N GLU A 141 -4.67 14.81 22.76
CA GLU A 141 -4.08 15.94 22.04
C GLU A 141 -2.55 16.09 22.20
N SER A 142 -2.00 15.60 23.32
CA SER A 142 -0.57 15.56 23.60
C SER A 142 0.20 14.50 22.80
N SER A 143 -0.50 13.59 22.12
CA SER A 143 0.13 12.51 21.35
C SER A 143 0.94 13.07 20.19
N PRO A 144 2.17 12.59 19.95
CA PRO A 144 2.99 13.02 18.82
C PRO A 144 2.42 12.56 17.47
N PHE A 145 1.48 11.62 17.48
CA PHE A 145 0.84 11.09 16.28
C PHE A 145 -0.38 11.90 15.82
N CYS A 146 -0.77 12.95 16.57
CA CYS A 146 -1.83 13.85 16.15
C CYS A 146 -1.50 14.49 14.79
N ILE A 147 -2.47 14.45 13.88
CA ILE A 147 -2.29 15.04 12.55
C ILE A 147 -2.67 16.52 12.54
N ARG A 148 -2.11 17.27 11.58
CA ARG A 148 -2.42 18.68 11.35
C ARG A 148 -2.78 18.87 9.89
N LEU A 149 -3.94 19.48 9.64
CA LEU A 149 -4.40 19.80 8.29
C LEU A 149 -3.67 21.04 7.76
N LYS A 150 -3.24 20.97 6.50
CA LYS A 150 -2.56 22.07 5.81
C LYS A 150 -3.47 23.27 5.58
N TYR A 151 -4.75 23.02 5.28
CA TYR A 151 -5.72 24.07 4.91
C TYR A 151 -6.75 24.33 6.02
N SER A 152 -6.39 24.12 7.29
CA SER A 152 -7.29 24.30 8.43
C SER A 152 -7.88 25.71 8.51
N LYS A 153 -7.07 26.75 8.27
CA LYS A 153 -7.52 28.13 8.28
C LYS A 153 -8.58 28.41 7.21
N GLN A 154 -8.36 27.94 5.99
CA GLN A 154 -9.32 28.12 4.89
C GLN A 154 -10.64 27.37 5.17
N LEU A 155 -10.57 26.19 5.79
CA LEU A 155 -11.76 25.47 6.26
C LEU A 155 -12.50 26.23 7.39
N LEU A 156 -11.79 26.92 8.30
CA LEU A 156 -12.37 27.80 9.31
C LEU A 156 -13.05 29.03 8.70
N ASP A 157 -12.43 29.61 7.68
CA ASP A 157 -12.89 30.82 7.00
C ASP A 157 -13.95 30.53 5.91
N TYR A 158 -14.35 29.26 5.73
CA TYR A 158 -15.26 28.79 4.68
C TYR A 158 -14.79 29.11 3.24
N ASP A 159 -13.47 29.21 3.04
CA ASP A 159 -12.81 29.52 1.76
C ASP A 159 -12.29 28.26 1.05
N TYR A 160 -13.22 27.42 0.56
CA TYR A 160 -12.87 26.11 -0.04
C TYR A 160 -13.44 25.88 -1.45
N GLY A 161 -14.25 26.79 -1.98
CA GLY A 161 -14.87 26.68 -3.30
C GLY A 161 -15.81 25.47 -3.45
N PRO A 162 -16.40 25.24 -4.64
CA PRO A 162 -17.42 24.21 -4.84
C PRO A 162 -16.89 22.76 -4.78
N LYS A 163 -15.56 22.58 -4.85
CA LYS A 163 -14.92 21.25 -4.80
C LYS A 163 -14.43 20.87 -3.40
N GLY A 164 -14.54 21.77 -2.42
CA GLY A 164 -13.90 21.60 -1.11
C GLY A 164 -12.37 21.70 -1.17
N LEU A 165 -11.74 21.55 -0.01
CA LEU A 165 -10.29 21.51 0.15
C LEU A 165 -9.81 20.08 0.38
N PRO A 166 -8.69 19.66 -0.21
CA PRO A 166 -8.10 18.35 0.10
C PRO A 166 -7.63 18.31 1.55
N LEU A 167 -7.83 17.19 2.23
CA LEU A 167 -7.35 16.94 3.59
C LEU A 167 -5.86 16.60 3.64
N ASP A 168 -5.03 17.45 3.02
CA ASP A 168 -3.57 17.32 3.06
C ASP A 168 -3.03 17.58 4.46
N LEU A 169 -1.97 16.86 4.82
CA LEU A 169 -1.35 16.98 6.14
C LEU A 169 -0.09 17.85 6.09
N ILE A 170 -0.01 18.86 6.98
CA ILE A 170 1.23 19.60 7.21
C ILE A 170 2.16 18.87 8.18
N SER A 171 1.61 18.07 9.10
CA SER A 171 2.41 17.24 10.01
C SER A 171 3.09 16.06 9.31
N HIS A 172 2.59 15.65 8.14
CA HIS A 172 3.12 14.54 7.35
C HIS A 172 3.16 14.93 5.86
N PRO A 173 4.21 15.66 5.42
CA PRO A 173 4.32 16.12 4.03
C PRO A 173 4.20 14.96 3.03
N GLY A 174 3.35 15.13 2.01
CA GLY A 174 3.07 14.08 1.01
C GLY A 174 1.94 13.12 1.40
N LYS A 175 1.37 13.26 2.59
CA LYS A 175 0.23 12.47 3.06
C LYS A 175 -1.04 13.32 3.19
N GLY A 176 -2.17 12.64 3.19
CA GLY A 176 -3.51 13.17 3.32
C GLY A 176 -4.44 12.20 4.03
N ILE A 177 -5.62 12.67 4.44
CA ILE A 177 -6.68 11.78 4.89
C ILE A 177 -7.36 11.19 3.65
N VAL A 178 -7.33 9.87 3.52
CA VAL A 178 -7.86 9.12 2.37
C VAL A 178 -8.98 8.18 2.81
N ARG A 179 -9.85 7.78 1.88
CA ARG A 179 -10.79 6.67 2.13
C ARG A 179 -10.03 5.36 2.10
N HIS A 180 -10.31 4.46 3.02
CA HIS A 180 -9.65 3.14 3.10
C HIS A 180 -10.17 2.19 2.00
N SER A 181 -11.45 2.30 1.61
CA SER A 181 -12.07 1.52 0.52
C SER A 181 -11.33 1.68 -0.80
N ASP A 182 -10.90 2.90 -1.10
CA ASP A 182 -10.18 3.27 -2.32
C ASP A 182 -8.82 2.56 -2.41
N PHE A 183 -8.34 1.99 -1.31
CA PHE A 183 -7.02 1.37 -1.22
C PHE A 183 -7.06 -0.11 -0.89
N PHE A 184 -8.10 -0.69 -0.27
CA PHE A 184 -7.99 -2.06 0.25
C PHE A 184 -9.01 -3.05 -0.29
N GLY A 185 -9.84 -2.68 -1.28
CA GLY A 185 -10.85 -3.59 -1.85
C GLY A 185 -11.84 -4.15 -0.83
N THR A 186 -11.85 -3.64 0.41
CA THR A 186 -12.65 -4.14 1.52
C THR A 186 -14.08 -3.66 1.35
N GLN A 187 -14.91 -4.47 0.69
CA GLN A 187 -16.37 -4.25 0.62
C GLN A 187 -17.09 -4.58 1.93
N CYS A 188 -16.39 -5.16 2.93
CA CYS A 188 -17.02 -5.75 4.11
C CYS A 188 -17.88 -4.76 4.93
N TRP A 189 -17.76 -3.45 4.72
CA TRP A 189 -18.55 -2.43 5.43
C TRP A 189 -19.33 -1.47 4.53
N GLU A 190 -19.20 -1.58 3.19
CA GLU A 190 -19.99 -0.76 2.26
C GLU A 190 -21.48 -1.02 2.41
N ASN A 191 -21.87 -2.26 2.72
CA ASN A 191 -23.26 -2.64 3.02
C ASN A 191 -23.83 -1.92 4.25
N PHE A 192 -22.98 -1.41 5.14
CA PHE A 192 -23.39 -0.61 6.31
C PHE A 192 -23.29 0.90 6.07
N GLY A 193 -22.87 1.32 4.86
CA GLY A 193 -22.62 2.74 4.56
C GLY A 193 -21.47 3.33 5.38
N VAL A 194 -20.50 2.49 5.79
CA VAL A 194 -19.35 2.91 6.60
C VAL A 194 -18.06 2.65 5.84
N THR A 195 -17.31 3.72 5.60
CA THR A 195 -16.00 3.67 4.93
C THR A 195 -14.92 4.05 5.93
N PHE A 196 -13.98 3.16 6.23
CA PHE A 196 -12.85 3.52 7.09
C PHE A 196 -12.02 4.64 6.45
N THR A 197 -11.38 5.46 7.28
CA THR A 197 -10.45 6.49 6.82
C THR A 197 -9.05 6.18 7.30
N GLY A 198 -8.07 6.64 6.52
CA GLY A 198 -6.68 6.46 6.83
C GLY A 198 -5.84 7.67 6.47
N VAL A 199 -4.59 7.65 6.91
CA VAL A 199 -3.55 8.55 6.45
C VAL A 199 -2.78 7.85 5.34
N GLY A 200 -3.04 8.29 4.12
CA GLY A 200 -2.46 7.76 2.90
C GLY A 200 -1.75 8.85 2.10
N PRO A 201 -1.36 8.56 0.86
CA PRO A 201 -0.80 9.57 -0.03
C PRO A 201 -1.76 10.73 -0.32
N LYS A 202 -1.23 11.97 -0.38
CA LYS A 202 -2.04 13.19 -0.54
C LYS A 202 -2.83 13.26 -1.85
N GLU A 203 -2.41 12.54 -2.89
CA GLU A 203 -3.09 12.52 -4.18
C GLU A 203 -4.45 11.80 -4.07
N GLY A 204 -4.59 10.90 -3.10
CA GLY A 204 -5.85 10.28 -2.71
C GLY A 204 -6.60 11.03 -1.61
N SER A 205 -6.15 12.24 -1.22
CA SER A 205 -6.80 13.03 -0.17
C SER A 205 -8.27 13.23 -0.49
N ALA A 206 -9.12 12.85 0.46
CA ALA A 206 -10.52 13.24 0.45
C ALA A 206 -10.60 14.76 0.44
N HIS A 207 -11.46 15.30 -0.43
CA HIS A 207 -11.78 16.72 -0.42
C HIS A 207 -12.93 16.94 0.54
N VAL A 208 -12.90 18.01 1.32
CA VAL A 208 -13.96 18.32 2.27
C VAL A 208 -14.44 19.75 2.19
N VAL A 209 -15.71 19.90 2.54
CA VAL A 209 -16.34 21.17 2.89
C VAL A 209 -16.64 21.16 4.39
N ARG A 210 -16.66 22.36 4.98
CA ARG A 210 -17.12 22.54 6.35
C ARG A 210 -18.59 22.97 6.34
N ASP A 211 -19.43 22.19 7.01
CA ASP A 211 -20.86 22.45 7.17
C ASP A 211 -21.15 22.64 8.66
N GLY A 212 -21.06 23.88 9.14
CA GLY A 212 -21.10 24.20 10.57
C GLY A 212 -19.97 23.53 11.36
N LYS A 213 -20.32 22.51 12.16
CA LYS A 213 -19.36 21.69 12.92
C LYS A 213 -18.98 20.38 12.23
N TYR A 214 -19.54 20.09 11.06
CA TYR A 214 -19.31 18.85 10.35
C TYR A 214 -18.23 19.02 9.28
N LEU A 215 -17.41 18.00 9.09
CA LEU A 215 -16.50 17.86 7.95
C LEU A 215 -17.13 16.86 6.97
N ARG A 216 -17.52 17.34 5.79
CA ARG A 216 -18.25 16.54 4.78
C ARG A 216 -17.38 16.35 3.54
N CYS A 217 -17.29 15.13 3.02
CA CYS A 217 -16.48 14.81 1.85
C CYS A 217 -17.14 15.25 0.54
N ALA A 218 -16.51 16.11 -0.26
CA ALA A 218 -16.97 16.52 -1.60
C ALA A 218 -16.36 15.63 -2.71
N PRO A 219 -17.11 15.26 -3.78
CA PRO A 219 -18.51 15.61 -4.09
C PRO A 219 -19.57 14.69 -3.42
N GLY A 220 -19.24 13.99 -2.35
CA GLY A 220 -20.20 13.19 -1.60
C GLY A 220 -20.98 14.00 -0.54
N ASP A 221 -21.85 13.30 0.17
CA ASP A 221 -22.53 13.82 1.38
C ASP A 221 -22.05 13.09 2.65
N GLU A 222 -21.03 12.24 2.53
CA GLU A 222 -20.47 11.49 3.66
C GLU A 222 -19.82 12.44 4.66
N THR A 223 -20.05 12.16 5.94
CA THR A 223 -19.51 12.96 7.04
C THR A 223 -18.49 12.14 7.82
N PHE A 224 -17.37 12.76 8.20
CA PHE A 224 -16.44 12.16 9.14
C PHE A 224 -17.13 11.90 10.47
N THR A 225 -17.02 10.70 11.00
CA THR A 225 -17.57 10.33 12.30
C THR A 225 -16.68 9.29 12.98
N THR A 226 -16.90 9.07 14.27
CA THR A 226 -16.25 7.99 15.00
C THR A 226 -17.06 6.72 14.90
N TYR A 227 -16.41 5.57 14.70
CA TYR A 227 -17.09 4.29 14.81
C TYR A 227 -17.43 3.98 16.28
N GLY A 228 -18.72 4.06 16.64
CA GLY A 228 -19.18 3.80 18.01
C GLY A 228 -19.10 5.02 18.94
N PRO A 229 -18.87 4.85 20.26
CA PRO A 229 -18.69 5.98 21.19
C PRO A 229 -17.34 6.66 20.96
N VAL A 230 -17.29 7.98 21.20
CA VAL A 230 -16.06 8.79 21.08
C VAL A 230 -15.12 8.46 22.24
N LEU A 231 -14.14 7.61 21.95
CA LEU A 231 -13.10 7.19 22.87
C LEU A 231 -11.75 7.26 22.15
N PRO A 232 -10.64 7.25 22.87
CA PRO A 232 -9.34 7.16 22.21
C PRO A 232 -9.20 5.84 21.45
N THR A 233 -8.30 5.83 20.49
CA THR A 233 -7.97 4.83 19.45
C THR A 233 -9.12 4.44 18.54
N LYS A 234 -10.28 5.09 18.69
CA LYS A 234 -11.43 4.80 17.85
C LYS A 234 -11.13 5.16 16.41
N PRO A 235 -11.35 4.23 15.47
CA PRO A 235 -11.18 4.51 14.06
C PRO A 235 -12.19 5.57 13.63
N ILE A 236 -11.70 6.47 12.79
CA ILE A 236 -12.51 7.47 12.14
C ILE A 236 -13.00 6.88 10.83
N VAL A 237 -14.28 7.05 10.58
CA VAL A 237 -14.98 6.52 9.42
C VAL A 237 -15.72 7.65 8.72
N LEU A 238 -15.95 7.49 7.43
CA LEU A 238 -16.96 8.22 6.70
C LEU A 238 -18.26 7.45 6.78
N ASN A 239 -19.35 8.16 7.00
CA ASN A 239 -20.69 7.59 6.99
C ASN A 239 -21.62 8.53 6.23
N SER A 240 -22.51 7.98 5.41
CA SER A 240 -23.59 8.71 4.75
C SER A 240 -24.71 9.12 5.73
N ALA A 241 -24.42 9.22 7.02
CA ALA A 241 -25.43 9.43 8.05
C ALA A 241 -26.18 10.74 7.84
N LYS A 242 -27.50 10.67 8.00
CA LYS A 242 -28.41 11.83 7.99
C LYS A 242 -28.08 12.75 9.16
N GLU A 243 -28.22 14.06 8.94
CA GLU A 243 -28.04 15.13 9.93
C GLU A 243 -28.67 14.76 11.30
N GLY A 244 -27.94 15.05 12.39
CA GLY A 244 -28.42 14.85 13.78
C GLY A 244 -27.62 13.88 14.65
N ASN A 245 -26.54 13.27 14.13
CA ASN A 245 -25.66 12.42 14.94
C ASN A 245 -24.50 13.26 15.50
N GLU A 246 -24.54 13.59 16.80
CA GLU A 246 -23.53 14.43 17.49
C GLU A 246 -22.08 13.91 17.32
N LYS A 247 -21.92 12.63 16.98
CA LYS A 247 -20.63 11.97 16.68
C LYS A 247 -19.97 12.46 15.39
N GLY A 248 -20.65 13.26 14.58
CA GLY A 248 -20.09 13.89 13.39
C GLY A 248 -19.51 15.29 13.63
N GLU A 249 -19.65 15.84 14.85
CA GLU A 249 -19.13 17.17 15.16
C GLU A 249 -17.60 17.15 15.36
N TRP A 250 -16.92 18.10 14.73
CA TRP A 250 -15.47 18.29 14.80
C TRP A 250 -15.11 19.74 15.13
N ILE A 251 -14.09 19.89 15.96
CA ILE A 251 -13.48 21.16 16.34
C ILE A 251 -12.17 21.30 15.57
N LEU A 252 -12.16 22.16 14.56
CA LEU A 252 -10.95 22.52 13.82
C LEU A 252 -10.20 23.62 14.57
N LYS A 253 -8.97 23.33 14.99
CA LYS A 253 -8.11 24.25 15.74
C LYS A 253 -7.25 25.10 14.81
N GLU A 254 -6.84 26.28 15.27
CA GLU A 254 -5.96 27.19 14.52
C GLU A 254 -4.63 26.54 14.12
N ASP A 255 -4.13 25.64 14.98
CA ASP A 255 -2.86 24.92 14.79
C ASP A 255 -2.96 23.74 13.81
N GLY A 256 -4.15 23.54 13.22
CA GLY A 256 -4.46 22.52 12.23
C GLY A 256 -4.92 21.19 12.79
N LYS A 257 -4.93 20.99 14.11
CA LYS A 257 -5.51 19.78 14.70
C LYS A 257 -7.02 19.75 14.54
N VAL A 258 -7.56 18.53 14.50
CA VAL A 258 -9.00 18.28 14.41
C VAL A 258 -9.41 17.46 15.61
N SER A 259 -10.24 18.01 16.49
CA SER A 259 -10.73 17.34 17.71
C SER A 259 -12.17 16.92 17.58
N SER A 260 -12.59 15.88 18.31
CA SER A 260 -14.01 15.53 18.37
C SER A 260 -14.79 16.59 19.15
N GLY A 261 -15.99 16.95 18.68
CA GLY A 261 -16.90 17.85 19.40
C GLY A 261 -17.32 17.29 20.76
N LEU A 262 -17.53 15.97 20.86
CA LEU A 262 -17.92 15.27 22.08
C LEU A 262 -16.76 15.01 23.05
N ALA A 263 -15.53 14.96 22.54
CA ALA A 263 -14.32 14.78 23.36
C ALA A 263 -13.21 15.72 22.87
N PRO A 264 -13.24 17.02 23.22
CA PRO A 264 -12.30 18.02 22.70
C PRO A 264 -10.82 17.77 23.04
N HIS A 265 -10.57 16.94 24.06
CA HIS A 265 -9.23 16.50 24.47
C HIS A 265 -8.65 15.40 23.56
N LEU A 266 -9.46 14.83 22.65
CA LEU A 266 -9.06 13.84 21.66
C LEU A 266 -8.97 14.49 20.28
N CYS A 267 -7.89 14.18 19.57
CA CYS A 267 -7.61 14.67 18.22
C CYS A 267 -7.52 13.51 17.23
N MET A 268 -7.84 13.80 15.96
CA MET A 268 -7.50 12.93 14.85
C MET A 268 -5.98 12.71 14.84
N ALA A 269 -5.59 11.45 14.70
CA ALA A 269 -4.22 11.00 14.75
C ALA A 269 -4.00 9.83 13.78
N MET A 270 -2.77 9.70 13.34
CA MET A 270 -2.34 8.56 12.55
C MET A 270 -2.01 7.40 13.50
N SER A 271 -2.56 6.22 13.26
CA SER A 271 -2.13 5.03 13.99
C SER A 271 -0.66 4.75 13.67
N PRO A 272 0.20 4.48 14.67
CA PRO A 272 1.58 4.08 14.42
C PRO A 272 1.66 2.67 13.81
N TYR A 273 0.57 1.90 13.88
CA TYR A 273 0.50 0.51 13.45
C TYR A 273 -0.54 0.33 12.35
N THR A 274 -0.26 -0.59 11.43
CA THR A 274 -1.20 -0.95 10.35
C THR A 274 -2.13 -2.08 10.79
N PHE A 275 -3.32 -2.17 10.21
CA PHE A 275 -4.28 -3.23 10.54
C PHE A 275 -3.75 -4.60 10.14
N CYS A 276 -4.14 -5.64 10.88
CA CYS A 276 -4.05 -7.01 10.40
C CYS A 276 -5.33 -7.35 9.61
N VAL A 277 -5.17 -7.97 8.44
CA VAL A 277 -6.29 -8.41 7.59
C VAL A 277 -6.08 -9.85 7.14
N PHE A 278 -7.10 -10.42 6.49
CA PHE A 278 -6.88 -11.59 5.64
C PHE A 278 -6.27 -11.19 4.31
N VAL A 279 -5.32 -11.98 3.82
CA VAL A 279 -4.77 -11.89 2.45
C VAL A 279 -4.79 -13.27 1.80
N HIS A 280 -4.67 -13.35 0.49
CA HIS A 280 -4.49 -14.64 -0.19
C HIS A 280 -3.24 -15.36 0.35
N LYS A 281 -3.28 -16.69 0.50
CA LYS A 281 -2.18 -17.49 1.05
C LYS A 281 -0.87 -17.38 0.26
N ASP A 282 -0.96 -17.06 -1.03
CA ASP A 282 0.20 -16.89 -1.92
C ASP A 282 0.69 -15.43 -1.94
N SER A 283 0.03 -14.53 -1.20
CA SER A 283 0.43 -13.14 -1.06
C SER A 283 1.83 -13.03 -0.45
N ALA A 284 2.61 -12.06 -0.95
CA ALA A 284 3.88 -11.67 -0.33
C ALA A 284 3.68 -10.98 1.03
N ASN A 285 2.49 -10.43 1.28
CA ASN A 285 2.13 -9.74 2.51
C ASN A 285 1.60 -10.68 3.61
N ARG A 286 1.67 -12.00 3.42
CA ARG A 286 1.29 -12.95 4.47
C ARG A 286 2.24 -12.91 5.66
N LEU A 287 1.68 -13.14 6.84
CA LEU A 287 2.43 -13.20 8.09
C LEU A 287 2.83 -14.65 8.39
N ILE A 288 4.14 -14.87 8.53
CA ILE A 288 4.73 -16.14 8.98
C ILE A 288 5.14 -15.98 10.43
N PHE A 289 4.74 -16.88 11.31
CA PHE A 289 4.96 -16.77 12.75
C PHE A 289 6.22 -17.54 13.19
N GLU A 290 7.07 -16.90 13.99
CA GLU A 290 8.36 -17.43 14.48
C GLU A 290 8.19 -18.77 15.20
N LYS A 291 7.14 -18.86 16.04
CA LYS A 291 6.85 -20.01 16.90
C LYS A 291 5.60 -20.75 16.47
N SER A 292 5.35 -20.79 15.16
CA SER A 292 4.19 -21.45 14.57
C SER A 292 4.05 -22.94 14.97
N ALA A 293 5.16 -23.68 15.05
CA ALA A 293 5.15 -25.07 15.52
C ALA A 293 4.69 -25.19 17.00
N GLU A 294 5.22 -24.35 17.90
CA GLU A 294 4.79 -24.30 19.30
C GLU A 294 3.28 -23.96 19.40
N LEU A 295 2.82 -23.00 18.58
CA LEU A 295 1.42 -22.62 18.52
C LEU A 295 0.53 -23.77 18.00
N LYS A 296 0.94 -24.48 16.95
CA LYS A 296 0.23 -25.67 16.42
C LYS A 296 0.10 -26.78 17.47
N HIS A 297 1.15 -26.99 18.28
CA HIS A 297 1.15 -27.94 19.39
C HIS A 297 0.32 -27.52 20.61
N SER A 298 -0.24 -26.30 20.62
CA SER A 298 -1.20 -25.89 21.65
C SER A 298 -2.59 -26.52 21.48
N ILE A 299 -2.91 -27.05 20.29
CA ILE A 299 -4.17 -27.75 20.00
C ILE A 299 -4.19 -29.13 20.70
N GLY A 300 -5.27 -29.44 21.43
CA GLY A 300 -5.64 -30.82 21.77
C GLY A 300 -4.97 -31.47 22.99
N THR A 301 -4.19 -30.74 23.78
CA THR A 301 -3.61 -31.31 25.02
C THR A 301 -4.52 -31.15 26.22
N GLY A 302 -5.78 -31.54 26.07
CA GLY A 302 -6.82 -31.41 27.09
C GLY A 302 -6.29 -31.71 28.49
N LYS A 303 -6.52 -30.76 29.41
CA LYS A 303 -6.27 -30.80 30.87
C LYS A 303 -5.08 -30.03 31.46
N SER A 304 -4.20 -29.38 30.70
CA SER A 304 -3.16 -28.54 31.35
C SER A 304 -3.61 -27.10 31.53
N GLN A 305 -4.06 -26.77 32.75
CA GLN A 305 -4.33 -25.39 33.19
C GLN A 305 -3.09 -24.47 33.20
N ASN A 306 -1.90 -24.97 32.82
CA ASN A 306 -0.61 -24.26 32.94
C ASN A 306 0.16 -24.13 31.61
N LYS A 307 -0.48 -24.29 30.44
CA LYS A 307 0.22 -24.02 29.18
C LYS A 307 0.32 -22.52 28.94
N LYS A 308 1.54 -22.01 29.07
CA LYS A 308 1.92 -20.66 28.65
C LYS A 308 1.62 -20.51 27.16
N GLY A 309 0.84 -19.50 26.78
CA GLY A 309 0.60 -19.20 25.37
C GLY A 309 1.87 -18.77 24.64
N VAL A 310 1.75 -18.65 23.33
CA VAL A 310 2.84 -18.34 22.40
C VAL A 310 2.71 -16.88 21.95
N GLN A 311 3.79 -16.11 22.08
CA GLN A 311 3.82 -14.76 21.53
C GLN A 311 3.72 -14.78 20.00
N LEU A 312 2.80 -14.00 19.45
CA LEU A 312 2.52 -13.93 18.03
C LEU A 312 3.50 -13.00 17.29
N LYS A 313 4.79 -13.37 17.32
CA LYS A 313 5.88 -12.67 16.61
C LYS A 313 6.04 -13.19 15.18
N PHE A 314 6.48 -12.33 14.29
CA PHE A 314 6.63 -12.66 12.88
C PHE A 314 8.06 -13.06 12.52
N LEU A 315 8.19 -14.18 11.83
CA LEU A 315 9.39 -14.57 11.08
C LEU A 315 9.49 -13.79 9.77
N SER A 316 8.37 -13.53 9.09
CA SER A 316 8.40 -12.80 7.81
C SER A 316 8.73 -11.30 7.96
N HIS A 317 8.53 -10.75 9.15
CA HIS A 317 8.81 -9.34 9.47
C HIS A 317 9.52 -9.26 10.83
N PRO A 318 10.85 -9.43 10.88
CA PRO A 318 11.61 -9.39 12.13
C PRO A 318 11.37 -8.10 12.91
N ASN A 319 11.30 -8.21 14.24
CA ASN A 319 10.94 -7.13 15.18
C ASN A 319 9.47 -6.68 15.14
N TYR A 320 8.61 -7.38 14.41
CA TYR A 320 7.17 -7.15 14.45
C TYR A 320 6.42 -8.36 15.03
N GLY A 321 5.23 -8.09 15.54
CA GLY A 321 4.27 -9.09 15.96
C GLY A 321 2.85 -8.56 15.87
N LEU A 322 1.91 -9.42 16.21
CA LEU A 322 0.51 -9.03 16.28
C LEU A 322 0.27 -8.31 17.61
N THR A 323 -0.09 -7.04 17.55
CA THR A 323 -0.24 -6.19 18.73
C THR A 323 -1.66 -5.63 18.78
N PRO A 324 -2.22 -5.36 19.97
CA PRO A 324 -3.37 -4.50 20.07
C PRO A 324 -2.90 -3.04 20.03
N ASN A 325 -3.85 -2.11 20.03
CA ASN A 325 -3.48 -0.73 20.31
C ASN A 325 -3.08 -0.60 21.80
N LYS A 326 -1.84 -0.13 22.06
CA LYS A 326 -1.29 0.01 23.42
C LYS A 326 -2.14 0.85 24.36
N GLU A 327 -2.68 1.95 23.86
CA GLU A 327 -3.34 2.92 24.74
C GLU A 327 -4.73 2.40 25.15
N PHE A 328 -5.43 1.71 24.24
CA PHE A 328 -6.80 1.23 24.47
C PHE A 328 -6.99 -0.12 23.75
N PRO A 329 -6.50 -1.22 24.34
CA PRO A 329 -6.44 -2.50 23.65
C PRO A 329 -7.82 -3.13 23.47
N VAL A 330 -8.75 -2.90 24.39
CA VAL A 330 -10.09 -3.52 24.39
C VAL A 330 -11.16 -2.45 24.43
N MET A 331 -12.13 -2.56 23.53
CA MET A 331 -13.33 -1.74 23.46
C MET A 331 -14.50 -2.50 24.06
N ASP A 332 -15.22 -1.86 24.99
CA ASP A 332 -16.48 -2.39 25.53
C ASP A 332 -17.65 -1.86 24.70
N LEU A 333 -18.40 -2.76 24.06
CA LEU A 333 -19.60 -2.47 23.27
C LEU A 333 -20.86 -3.06 23.94
N GLY A 334 -20.84 -3.26 25.25
CA GLY A 334 -21.94 -3.87 26.02
C GLY A 334 -21.77 -5.40 26.12
N PRO A 335 -22.58 -6.21 25.42
CA PRO A 335 -22.45 -7.67 25.47
C PRO A 335 -21.20 -8.21 24.75
N ILE A 336 -20.46 -7.34 24.04
CA ILE A 336 -19.29 -7.70 23.25
C ILE A 336 -18.13 -6.83 23.70
N LYS A 337 -17.02 -7.46 24.10
CA LYS A 337 -15.72 -6.79 24.12
C LYS A 337 -15.03 -7.04 22.78
N PHE A 338 -14.41 -6.02 22.23
CA PHE A 338 -13.88 -6.02 20.87
C PHE A 338 -12.48 -5.42 20.85
N MET A 339 -11.56 -6.03 20.11
CA MET A 339 -10.17 -5.60 19.98
C MET A 339 -9.78 -5.63 18.51
N LEU A 340 -9.29 -4.52 17.99
CA LEU A 340 -8.63 -4.49 16.69
C LEU A 340 -7.18 -4.95 16.85
N LEU A 341 -6.74 -5.78 15.91
CA LEU A 341 -5.38 -6.31 15.89
C LEU A 341 -4.58 -5.60 14.81
N TYR A 342 -3.36 -5.22 15.17
CA TYR A 342 -2.44 -4.46 14.36
C TYR A 342 -1.13 -5.23 14.19
N ILE A 343 -0.32 -4.77 13.25
CA ILE A 343 1.08 -5.19 13.09
C ILE A 343 1.94 -4.10 13.73
N GLY A 344 2.55 -4.44 14.87
CA GLY A 344 3.35 -3.52 15.68
C GLY A 344 4.63 -4.19 16.21
N PRO A 345 5.36 -3.54 17.13
CA PRO A 345 6.64 -4.04 17.64
C PRO A 345 6.51 -5.42 18.31
N ALA A 346 7.49 -6.30 18.07
CA ALA A 346 7.48 -7.68 18.56
C ALA A 346 7.47 -7.79 20.08
N GLU A 347 8.03 -6.83 20.80
CA GLU A 347 8.00 -6.76 22.26
C GLU A 347 6.60 -6.50 22.84
N GLU A 348 5.66 -6.05 21.99
CA GLU A 348 4.26 -5.80 22.32
C GLU A 348 3.34 -6.92 21.80
N ALA A 349 3.91 -7.96 21.19
CA ALA A 349 3.15 -9.02 20.57
C ALA A 349 2.28 -9.75 21.60
N VAL A 350 1.01 -9.93 21.26
CA VAL A 350 0.06 -10.66 22.09
C VAL A 350 0.43 -12.14 22.17
N THR A 351 0.07 -12.73 23.29
CA THR A 351 0.22 -14.15 23.58
C THR A 351 -1.07 -14.86 23.25
N ALA A 352 -0.98 -15.93 22.45
CA ALA A 352 -2.14 -16.70 22.04
C ALA A 352 -1.91 -18.21 22.11
N ARG A 353 -3.00 -18.96 22.14
CA ARG A 353 -3.04 -20.42 22.09
C ARG A 353 -4.32 -20.89 21.42
N PHE A 354 -4.35 -22.13 20.97
CA PHE A 354 -5.60 -22.73 20.51
C PHE A 354 -6.45 -23.24 21.67
N SER A 355 -7.77 -23.04 21.56
CA SER A 355 -8.76 -23.76 22.38
C SER A 355 -8.92 -25.20 21.88
N ASP A 356 -9.61 -26.03 22.66
CA ASP A 356 -9.99 -27.39 22.23
C ASP A 356 -10.89 -27.37 20.98
N ASN A 357 -11.57 -26.25 20.72
CA ASN A 357 -12.40 -26.03 19.54
C ASN A 357 -11.62 -25.44 18.34
N GLN A 358 -10.28 -25.39 18.40
CA GLN A 358 -9.41 -24.74 17.41
C GLN A 358 -9.64 -23.24 17.24
N GLU A 359 -10.17 -22.56 18.25
CA GLU A 359 -10.24 -21.09 18.25
C GLU A 359 -8.88 -20.55 18.68
N LEU A 360 -8.39 -19.49 18.03
CA LEU A 360 -7.19 -18.80 18.49
C LEU A 360 -7.58 -17.83 19.61
N VAL A 361 -7.12 -18.10 20.83
CA VAL A 361 -7.48 -17.41 22.08
C VAL A 361 -6.31 -16.54 22.53
N LEU A 362 -6.59 -15.28 22.85
CA LEU A 362 -5.65 -14.31 23.42
C LEU A 362 -5.58 -14.44 24.94
N ASP A 363 -4.45 -14.88 25.46
CA ASP A 363 -4.23 -15.08 26.90
C ASP A 363 -4.14 -13.74 27.64
N ASP A 364 -3.49 -12.74 27.04
CA ASP A 364 -3.23 -11.44 27.66
C ASP A 364 -4.51 -10.60 27.88
N TYR A 365 -5.63 -11.00 27.26
CA TYR A 365 -6.85 -10.20 27.22
C TYR A 365 -8.09 -10.95 27.73
N GLY A 366 -7.91 -11.87 28.67
CA GLY A 366 -9.03 -12.56 29.31
C GLY A 366 -9.72 -13.57 28.38
N GLY A 367 -8.97 -14.14 27.44
CA GLY A 367 -9.46 -15.20 26.57
C GLY A 367 -10.28 -14.73 25.38
N MET A 368 -10.05 -13.51 24.87
CA MET A 368 -10.68 -13.05 23.63
C MET A 368 -10.33 -13.99 22.47
N VAL A 369 -11.28 -14.26 21.58
CA VAL A 369 -11.11 -15.17 20.44
C VAL A 369 -10.96 -14.40 19.14
N PHE A 370 -10.06 -14.84 18.26
CA PHE A 370 -9.88 -14.24 16.93
C PHE A 370 -11.12 -14.42 16.05
N ARG A 371 -11.37 -13.41 15.23
CA ARG A 371 -12.39 -13.42 14.17
C ARG A 371 -12.00 -12.51 13.01
N GLY A 372 -12.49 -12.82 11.82
CA GLY A 372 -12.75 -11.82 10.80
C GLY A 372 -13.85 -10.86 11.27
N ALA A 373 -13.73 -9.58 10.91
CA ALA A 373 -14.81 -8.60 11.07
C ALA A 373 -16.12 -9.15 10.49
N ASP A 374 -17.21 -8.96 11.23
CA ASP A 374 -18.55 -9.47 10.94
C ASP A 374 -18.66 -10.99 10.71
N ASN A 375 -17.64 -11.74 11.12
CA ASN A 375 -17.47 -13.16 10.83
C ASN A 375 -17.37 -13.51 9.33
N THR A 376 -17.06 -12.53 8.48
CA THR A 376 -16.80 -12.73 7.05
C THR A 376 -15.35 -13.18 6.82
N LEU A 377 -15.13 -14.06 5.86
CA LEU A 377 -13.82 -14.63 5.53
C LEU A 377 -13.47 -14.31 4.09
N ASP A 378 -13.31 -13.01 3.82
CA ASP A 378 -13.00 -12.47 2.51
C ASP A 378 -11.59 -11.88 2.50
N ASN A 379 -11.00 -11.81 1.31
CA ASN A 379 -9.73 -11.13 1.11
C ASN A 379 -9.82 -9.67 1.60
N HIS A 380 -8.76 -9.21 2.26
CA HIS A 380 -8.63 -7.91 2.94
C HIS A 380 -9.55 -7.66 4.13
N ASN A 381 -10.39 -8.62 4.56
CA ASN A 381 -11.24 -8.39 5.72
C ASN A 381 -10.39 -8.20 7.00
N LEU A 382 -10.79 -7.25 7.85
CA LEU A 382 -10.10 -6.92 9.10
C LEU A 382 -10.12 -8.10 10.07
N VAL A 383 -9.00 -8.32 10.75
CA VAL A 383 -8.88 -9.32 11.81
C VAL A 383 -9.03 -8.61 13.16
N ASN A 384 -9.89 -9.16 14.00
CA ASN A 384 -10.15 -8.66 15.35
C ASN A 384 -10.16 -9.83 16.35
N ALA A 385 -10.28 -9.49 17.62
CA ALA A 385 -10.63 -10.45 18.65
C ALA A 385 -11.87 -9.97 19.41
N THR A 386 -12.70 -10.91 19.86
CA THR A 386 -13.88 -10.58 20.67
C THR A 386 -14.01 -11.44 21.92
N LEU A 387 -14.67 -10.90 22.94
CA LEU A 387 -15.22 -11.68 24.05
C LEU A 387 -16.74 -11.47 24.02
N ASP A 388 -17.45 -12.50 23.57
CA ASP A 388 -18.91 -12.52 23.51
C ASP A 388 -19.44 -13.97 23.59
N SER A 389 -20.75 -14.16 23.58
CA SER A 389 -21.40 -15.46 23.74
C SER A 389 -21.36 -16.36 22.49
N ARG A 390 -20.92 -15.85 21.34
CA ARG A 390 -20.88 -16.61 20.09
C ARG A 390 -19.64 -17.50 20.07
N PRO A 391 -19.70 -18.69 19.46
CA PRO A 391 -18.49 -19.47 19.21
C PRO A 391 -17.51 -18.67 18.35
N GLY A 392 -16.22 -18.78 18.64
CA GLY A 392 -15.14 -18.18 17.87
C GLY A 392 -15.01 -18.80 16.47
N GLN A 393 -14.20 -18.18 15.63
CA GLN A 393 -13.82 -18.80 14.36
C GLN A 393 -12.66 -19.79 14.60
N GLN A 394 -12.67 -20.88 13.83
CA GLN A 394 -11.62 -21.89 13.88
C GLN A 394 -10.46 -21.47 12.98
N PHE A 395 -9.24 -21.62 13.49
CA PHE A 395 -8.01 -21.34 12.76
C PHE A 395 -7.10 -22.56 12.74
N GLN A 396 -6.16 -22.58 11.80
CA GLN A 396 -5.11 -23.57 11.68
C GLN A 396 -3.77 -22.89 11.41
N VAL A 397 -2.69 -23.55 11.81
CA VAL A 397 -1.32 -23.17 11.45
C VAL A 397 -0.89 -24.01 10.25
N ASN A 398 -0.59 -23.34 9.14
CA ASN A 398 -0.11 -23.98 7.92
C ASN A 398 1.35 -24.44 8.07
N ASP A 399 1.83 -25.28 7.15
CA ASP A 399 3.14 -25.93 7.29
C ASP A 399 4.31 -24.94 7.16
N GLU A 400 4.12 -23.86 6.40
CA GLU A 400 5.06 -22.76 6.29
C GLU A 400 4.99 -21.77 7.47
N GLY A 401 4.07 -21.97 8.41
CA GLY A 401 3.95 -21.18 9.64
C GLY A 401 3.04 -19.97 9.57
N SER A 402 2.26 -19.80 8.50
CA SER A 402 1.15 -18.83 8.46
C SER A 402 -0.08 -19.34 9.21
N ILE A 403 -1.05 -18.46 9.48
CA ILE A 403 -2.31 -18.82 10.16
C ILE A 403 -3.49 -18.54 9.22
N SER A 404 -4.35 -19.54 9.03
CA SER A 404 -5.56 -19.48 8.18
C SER A 404 -6.83 -19.79 8.95
N PRO A 405 -7.97 -19.21 8.59
CA PRO A 405 -9.28 -19.73 8.98
C PRO A 405 -9.46 -21.14 8.40
N VAL A 406 -9.95 -22.11 9.19
CA VAL A 406 -10.21 -23.49 8.72
C VAL A 406 -11.22 -23.50 7.57
N LYS A 407 -12.21 -22.61 7.60
CA LYS A 407 -13.24 -22.50 6.54
C LYS A 407 -12.75 -21.78 5.27
N ALA A 408 -11.61 -21.10 5.32
CA ALA A 408 -11.05 -20.35 4.19
C ALA A 408 -9.52 -20.53 4.13
N PRO A 409 -9.03 -21.75 3.85
CA PRO A 409 -7.59 -22.06 3.87
C PRO A 409 -6.78 -21.38 2.75
N HIS A 410 -7.46 -20.76 1.78
CA HIS A 410 -6.84 -19.91 0.76
C HIS A 410 -6.53 -18.50 1.29
N LEU A 411 -6.99 -18.15 2.50
CA LEU A 411 -6.70 -16.90 3.17
C LEU A 411 -5.78 -17.12 4.37
N VAL A 412 -4.91 -16.15 4.64
CA VAL A 412 -3.98 -16.14 5.78
C VAL A 412 -3.98 -14.77 6.44
N LEU A 413 -3.53 -14.68 7.70
CA LEU A 413 -3.26 -13.38 8.32
C LEU A 413 -2.17 -12.64 7.55
N GLY A 414 -2.37 -11.35 7.30
CA GLY A 414 -1.55 -10.57 6.40
C GLY A 414 -1.54 -9.07 6.68
N ILE A 415 -0.64 -8.39 5.98
CA ILE A 415 -0.62 -6.94 5.86
C ILE A 415 -1.59 -6.55 4.72
N PRO A 416 -2.43 -5.54 4.90
CA PRO A 416 -3.33 -5.06 3.86
C PRO A 416 -2.58 -4.77 2.55
N GLU A 417 -2.95 -5.44 1.46
CA GLU A 417 -2.44 -5.09 0.13
C GLU A 417 -3.23 -3.90 -0.37
N VAL A 418 -2.55 -2.91 -0.95
CA VAL A 418 -3.27 -1.84 -1.61
C VAL A 418 -3.93 -2.44 -2.86
N GLY A 419 -5.24 -2.68 -2.84
CA GLY A 419 -6.02 -3.23 -3.94
C GLY A 419 -6.83 -2.15 -4.63
N TYR A 420 -6.62 -1.98 -5.95
CA TYR A 420 -7.67 -1.45 -6.83
C TYR A 420 -8.61 -2.59 -7.23
N PRO A 421 -9.88 -2.30 -7.57
CA PRO A 421 -10.76 -3.30 -8.17
C PRO A 421 -10.08 -3.90 -9.42
N ASP A 422 -9.99 -5.23 -9.45
CA ASP A 422 -9.26 -6.00 -10.46
C ASP A 422 -9.59 -5.59 -11.91
N GLU A 423 -10.81 -5.08 -12.19
CA GLU A 423 -11.22 -4.63 -13.51
C GLU A 423 -10.39 -3.48 -14.10
N GLU A 424 -10.08 -2.43 -13.33
CA GLU A 424 -9.30 -1.29 -13.86
C GLU A 424 -7.81 -1.63 -14.00
N ILE A 425 -7.26 -2.43 -13.08
CA ILE A 425 -5.91 -2.98 -13.21
C ILE A 425 -5.84 -3.87 -14.45
N ASN A 426 -6.83 -4.74 -14.67
CA ASN A 426 -6.87 -5.64 -15.81
C ASN A 426 -7.04 -4.88 -17.12
N LYS A 427 -7.84 -3.81 -17.16
CA LYS A 427 -7.96 -2.92 -18.31
C LYS A 427 -6.65 -2.19 -18.61
N THR A 428 -5.99 -1.65 -17.59
CA THR A 428 -4.70 -0.94 -17.73
C THR A 428 -3.59 -1.90 -18.15
N LYS A 429 -3.52 -3.11 -17.58
CA LYS A 429 -2.63 -4.19 -18.00
C LYS A 429 -2.90 -4.61 -19.44
N LEU A 430 -4.17 -4.71 -19.85
CA LEU A 430 -4.56 -5.07 -21.21
C LEU A 430 -4.16 -3.99 -22.23
N GLU A 431 -4.34 -2.70 -21.91
CA GLU A 431 -3.90 -1.59 -22.77
C GLU A 431 -2.37 -1.51 -22.85
N ALA A 432 -1.66 -1.67 -21.72
CA ALA A 432 -0.20 -1.75 -21.70
C ALA A 432 0.31 -2.95 -22.51
N ASN A 433 -0.34 -4.11 -22.39
CA ASN A 433 -0.04 -5.30 -23.20
C ASN A 433 -0.27 -5.06 -24.69
N LYS A 434 -1.37 -4.41 -25.09
CA LYS A 434 -1.62 -4.05 -26.49
C LYS A 434 -0.52 -3.17 -27.04
N LEU A 435 -0.13 -2.11 -26.31
CA LEU A 435 0.97 -1.21 -26.71
C LEU A 435 2.32 -1.93 -26.78
N ALA A 436 2.59 -2.84 -25.84
CA ALA A 436 3.80 -3.66 -25.85
C ALA A 436 3.82 -4.61 -27.05
N VAL A 437 2.71 -5.29 -27.35
CA VAL A 437 2.57 -6.18 -28.50
C VAL A 437 2.67 -5.41 -29.82
N GLU A 438 2.08 -4.22 -29.93
CA GLU A 438 2.23 -3.35 -31.11
C GLU A 438 3.69 -2.92 -31.28
N SER A 439 4.38 -2.59 -30.18
CA SER A 439 5.80 -2.21 -30.19
C SER A 439 6.71 -3.40 -30.52
N TYR A 440 6.40 -4.60 -30.02
CA TYR A 440 7.13 -5.84 -30.30
C TYR A 440 6.85 -6.37 -31.72
N GLY A 441 5.62 -6.25 -32.22
CA GLY A 441 5.25 -6.61 -33.59
C GLY A 441 6.00 -5.77 -34.62
N LEU A 442 6.15 -4.48 -34.35
CA LEU A 442 6.99 -3.57 -35.13
C LEU A 442 8.48 -3.97 -35.09
N LEU A 443 8.97 -4.57 -34.01
CA LEU A 443 10.35 -5.07 -33.90
C LEU A 443 10.55 -6.40 -34.64
N SER A 444 9.55 -7.29 -34.67
CA SER A 444 9.63 -8.56 -35.40
C SER A 444 9.56 -8.39 -36.92
N ASP A 445 8.95 -7.31 -37.40
CA ASP A 445 8.88 -6.98 -38.83
C ASP A 445 10.14 -6.25 -39.35
N VAL A 446 11.03 -5.81 -38.46
CA VAL A 446 12.39 -5.40 -38.84
C VAL A 446 13.19 -6.67 -39.13
N LYS A 447 12.98 -7.24 -40.32
CA LYS A 447 13.99 -8.10 -40.94
C LYS A 447 15.23 -7.24 -41.14
N VAL A 448 16.20 -7.41 -40.25
CA VAL A 448 17.58 -7.01 -40.53
C VAL A 448 17.97 -7.75 -41.80
N CYS A 449 17.95 -7.06 -42.94
CA CYS A 449 18.47 -7.57 -44.19
C CYS A 449 19.99 -7.66 -44.03
N VAL A 450 20.47 -8.74 -43.41
CA VAL A 450 21.86 -9.15 -43.58
C VAL A 450 21.90 -9.85 -44.95
N THR A 451 22.21 -9.10 -45.99
CA THR A 451 22.55 -9.70 -47.29
C THR A 451 23.87 -10.47 -47.12
N PRO A 452 23.92 -11.76 -47.49
CA PRO A 452 25.11 -12.59 -47.33
C PRO A 452 26.10 -12.34 -48.47
N GLU A 453 26.54 -11.10 -48.68
CA GLU A 453 27.62 -10.79 -49.63
C GLU A 453 28.44 -9.61 -49.13
N THR A 454 29.44 -9.88 -48.28
CA THR A 454 30.79 -9.30 -48.35
C THR A 454 31.65 -9.93 -47.24
N ASN A 455 32.37 -11.00 -47.59
CA ASN A 455 33.66 -11.26 -46.98
C ASN A 455 34.63 -10.17 -47.47
N ASP A 456 35.53 -9.73 -46.59
CA ASP A 456 36.61 -8.76 -46.84
C ASP A 456 36.22 -7.30 -47.06
N LYS A 457 35.88 -6.61 -45.96
CA LYS A 457 36.56 -5.40 -45.45
C LYS A 457 35.80 -4.88 -44.22
N GLY A 458 36.54 -4.29 -43.29
CA GLY A 458 36.09 -3.92 -41.95
C GLY A 458 34.74 -3.20 -41.92
N VAL A 459 33.93 -3.58 -40.92
CA VAL A 459 32.64 -2.99 -40.58
C VAL A 459 32.82 -1.50 -40.27
N HIS A 460 32.55 -0.67 -41.26
CA HIS A 460 32.20 0.74 -41.10
C HIS A 460 30.79 0.91 -41.65
N ASP A 461 29.79 0.61 -40.83
CA ASP A 461 28.46 1.24 -40.89
C ASP A 461 27.63 0.79 -39.68
N ILE A 462 28.07 1.24 -38.50
CA ILE A 462 27.30 1.20 -37.24
C ILE A 462 26.42 2.46 -37.12
N ASP A 463 26.75 3.50 -37.89
CA ASP A 463 26.01 4.77 -37.89
C ASP A 463 24.63 4.63 -38.56
N ASP A 464 24.50 3.77 -39.57
CA ASP A 464 23.23 3.55 -40.29
C ASP A 464 22.16 2.83 -39.45
N ALA A 465 22.53 1.85 -38.62
CA ALA A 465 21.58 1.17 -37.73
C ALA A 465 21.11 2.08 -36.58
N THR A 466 22.03 2.92 -36.08
CA THR A 466 21.75 3.93 -35.05
C THR A 466 20.87 5.05 -35.62
N GLU A 467 21.14 5.49 -36.85
CA GLU A 467 20.32 6.47 -37.57
C GLU A 467 18.93 5.91 -37.93
N LEU A 468 18.82 4.61 -38.25
CA LEU A 468 17.54 3.94 -38.51
C LEU A 468 16.71 3.78 -37.22
N PHE A 469 17.34 3.41 -36.10
CA PHE A 469 16.71 3.33 -34.77
C PHE A 469 16.26 4.71 -34.28
N HIS A 470 17.10 5.75 -34.45
CA HIS A 470 16.71 7.14 -34.23
C HIS A 470 15.57 7.58 -35.17
N LYS A 471 15.63 7.30 -36.47
CA LYS A 471 14.56 7.66 -37.42
C LYS A 471 13.25 6.92 -37.10
N MET A 472 13.27 5.67 -36.63
CA MET A 472 12.06 4.95 -36.23
C MET A 472 11.41 5.52 -34.96
N ILE A 473 12.21 5.92 -33.97
CA ILE A 473 11.70 6.55 -32.75
C ILE A 473 11.19 7.98 -33.03
N PHE A 474 11.84 8.73 -33.93
CA PHE A 474 11.55 10.16 -34.16
C PHE A 474 10.61 10.47 -35.33
N LYS A 475 10.44 9.58 -36.32
CA LYS A 475 9.54 9.82 -37.47
C LYS A 475 8.06 9.50 -37.19
N ASN A 476 7.78 8.80 -36.08
CA ASN A 476 6.43 8.57 -35.53
C ASN A 476 6.16 9.35 -34.23
N ILE A 477 7.02 10.33 -33.88
CA ILE A 477 6.76 11.36 -32.85
C ILE A 477 5.94 12.48 -33.46
#